data_AF-A0A7R9QQC5-F1
#
_entry.id   AF-A0A7R9QQC5-F1
#
_cell.length_a   1.000
_cell.length_b   1.000
_cell.length_c   1.000
_cell.angle_alpha   90.00
_cell.angle_beta   90.00
_cell.angle_gamma   90.00
#
_symmetry.space_group_name_H-M   'P 1'
#
loop_
_entity.id
_entity.type
_entity.pdbx_description
1 polymer ?
#
loop_
_entity_poly.entity_id
_entity_poly.type
_entity_poly.pdbx_seq_one_letter_code
_entity_poly.pdbx_strand_id
1 'polypeptide(L)'
;MVNLRFLGGYLKELTQNVFGLRSKCQSTRRLDGQVVVITGANTGIGKETALQLSLRGAKIIIGCRDVNKANGAVDEIRAKNPNANLN
;
A
#
# COMPACT_ATOMS: atom_id res chain seq x y z
N MET A 1 -2.19 29.59 26.78
CA MET A 1 -1.47 28.37 26.36
C MET A 1 -2.33 27.62 25.34
N VAL A 2 -2.03 27.75 24.04
CA VAL A 2 -2.75 26.99 23.00
C VAL A 2 -2.33 25.53 23.05
N ASN A 3 -3.32 24.64 23.02
CA ASN A 3 -3.15 23.20 23.15
C ASN A 3 -2.37 22.66 21.93
N LEU A 4 -1.20 22.08 22.15
CA LEU A 4 -0.30 21.58 21.10
C LEU A 4 -0.96 20.49 20.22
N ARG A 5 -2.03 19.82 20.69
CA ARG A 5 -2.83 18.88 19.89
C ARG A 5 -3.65 19.56 18.80
N PHE A 6 -4.05 20.82 19.02
CA PHE A 6 -4.89 21.59 18.09
C PHE A 6 -4.09 22.05 16.86
N LEU A 7 -2.81 22.45 17.04
CA LEU A 7 -1.90 22.76 15.93
C LEU A 7 -1.58 21.53 15.07
N GLY A 8 -1.42 20.36 15.68
CA GLY A 8 -1.11 19.12 14.96
C GLY A 8 -2.22 18.67 14.00
N GLY A 9 -3.49 18.92 14.36
CA GLY A 9 -4.64 18.68 13.49
C GLY A 9 -4.67 19.65 12.31
N TYR A 10 -4.52 20.95 12.59
CA TYR A 10 -4.54 22.01 11.59
C TYR A 10 -3.43 21.87 10.53
N LEU A 11 -2.22 21.46 10.93
CA LEU A 11 -1.11 21.23 10.01
C LEU A 11 -1.32 20.00 9.11
N LYS A 12 -1.96 18.94 9.62
CA LYS A 12 -2.35 17.77 8.81
C LYS A 12 -3.47 18.11 7.81
N GLU A 13 -4.40 18.96 8.22
CA GLU A 13 -5.54 19.37 7.40
C GLU A 13 -5.12 20.35 6.29
N LEU A 14 -4.21 21.29 6.60
CA LEU A 14 -3.62 22.20 5.62
C LEU A 14 -2.77 21.47 4.55
N THR A 15 -1.97 20.47 4.94
CA THR A 15 -1.20 19.68 3.96
C THR A 15 -2.10 18.88 3.02
N GLN A 16 -3.24 18.38 3.49
CA GLN A 16 -4.22 17.66 2.66
C GLN A 16 -5.02 18.59 1.74
N ASN A 17 -5.38 19.79 2.21
CA ASN A 17 -6.23 20.74 1.48
C ASN A 17 -5.45 21.61 0.48
N VAL A 18 -4.21 22.00 0.77
CA VAL A 18 -3.41 22.87 -0.12
C VAL A 18 -2.80 22.09 -1.29
N PHE A 19 -2.47 20.81 -1.11
CA PHE A 19 -1.86 19.98 -2.15
C PHE A 19 -2.84 19.08 -2.93
N GLY A 20 -4.13 18.99 -2.58
CA GLY A 20 -5.13 18.19 -3.31
C GLY A 20 -4.80 16.70 -3.47
N LEU A 21 -3.69 16.22 -2.89
CA LEU A 21 -3.22 14.85 -2.97
C LEU A 21 -4.01 14.02 -1.97
N ARG A 22 -5.14 13.45 -2.41
CA ARG A 22 -5.68 12.25 -1.76
C ARG A 22 -4.69 11.11 -1.98
N SER A 23 -3.62 11.10 -1.19
CA SER A 23 -2.48 10.17 -1.24
C SER A 23 -2.84 8.74 -0.86
N LYS A 24 -4.09 8.50 -0.45
CA LYS A 24 -4.58 7.19 -0.01
C LYS A 24 -5.91 6.87 -0.69
N CYS A 25 -6.01 5.63 -1.16
CA CYS A 25 -7.27 5.06 -1.62
C CYS A 25 -8.28 5.05 -0.46
N GLN A 26 -9.38 5.80 -0.59
CA GLN A 26 -10.43 5.94 0.44
C GLN A 26 -11.34 4.73 0.55
N SER A 27 -11.28 3.79 -0.41
CA SER A 27 -12.10 2.58 -0.38
C SER A 27 -11.65 1.65 0.74
N THR A 28 -12.60 1.27 1.59
CA THR A 28 -12.42 0.31 2.70
C THR A 28 -12.82 -1.12 2.32
N ARG A 29 -13.11 -1.36 1.03
CA ARG A 29 -13.56 -2.65 0.54
C ARG A 29 -12.49 -3.73 0.75
N ARG A 30 -12.93 -4.84 1.33
CA ARG A 30 -12.18 -6.09 1.50
C ARG A 30 -12.11 -6.87 0.19
N LEU A 31 -10.99 -7.57 -0.01
CA LEU A 31 -10.68 -8.34 -1.21
C LEU A 31 -10.39 -9.81 -0.91
N ASP A 32 -10.86 -10.30 0.24
CA ASP A 32 -10.71 -11.69 0.65
C ASP A 32 -11.26 -12.64 -0.44
N GLY A 33 -10.47 -13.65 -0.81
CA GLY A 33 -10.80 -14.62 -1.86
C GLY A 33 -10.65 -14.11 -3.31
N GLN A 34 -10.29 -12.83 -3.51
CA GLN A 34 -10.00 -12.29 -4.83
C GLN A 34 -8.52 -12.44 -5.18
N VAL A 35 -8.24 -12.72 -6.45
CA VAL A 35 -6.87 -12.82 -6.98
C VAL A 35 -6.58 -11.58 -7.83
N VAL A 36 -5.49 -10.89 -7.55
CA VAL A 36 -5.05 -9.69 -8.27
C VAL A 36 -3.67 -9.94 -8.88
N VAL A 37 -3.56 -9.79 -10.20
CA VAL A 37 -2.29 -9.83 -10.92
C VAL A 37 -1.77 -8.41 -11.09
N ILE A 38 -0.53 -8.16 -10.67
CA ILE A 38 0.10 -6.85 -10.79
C ILE A 38 1.39 -7.00 -11.58
N THR A 39 1.47 -6.35 -12.74
CA THR A 39 2.67 -6.34 -13.55
C THR A 39 3.62 -5.22 -13.10
N GLY A 40 4.92 -5.50 -13.08
CA GLY A 40 5.93 -4.52 -12.66
C GLY A 40 5.90 -4.20 -11.16
N ALA A 41 5.41 -5.11 -10.31
CA ALA A 41 5.34 -4.91 -8.86
C ALA A 41 6.68 -5.08 -8.12
N ASN A 42 7.81 -5.08 -8.84
CA ASN A 42 9.16 -5.14 -8.26
C ASN A 42 9.48 -3.89 -7.42
N THR A 43 9.04 -2.71 -7.85
CA THR A 43 9.39 -1.43 -7.23
C THR A 43 8.26 -0.40 -7.35
N GLY A 44 8.46 0.76 -6.71
CA GLY A 44 7.61 1.93 -6.87
C GLY A 44 6.13 1.68 -6.57
N ILE A 45 5.27 2.23 -7.44
CA ILE A 45 3.81 2.20 -7.27
C ILE A 45 3.25 0.77 -7.32
N GLY A 46 3.83 -0.11 -8.12
CA GLY A 46 3.35 -1.50 -8.24
C GLY A 46 3.54 -2.26 -6.94
N LYS A 47 4.71 -2.11 -6.30
CA LYS A 47 5.02 -2.71 -5.00
C LYS A 47 4.10 -2.18 -3.90
N GLU A 48 3.90 -0.87 -3.83
CA GLU A 48 3.01 -0.29 -2.81
C GLU A 48 1.55 -0.69 -3.05
N THR A 49 1.12 -0.79 -4.30
CA THR A 49 -0.21 -1.30 -4.65
C THR A 49 -0.39 -2.74 -4.21
N ALA A 50 0.61 -3.61 -4.47
CA ALA A 50 0.61 -5.00 -4.01
C ALA A 50 0.49 -5.09 -2.48
N LEU A 51 1.24 -4.26 -1.74
CA LEU A 51 1.16 -4.17 -0.29
C LEU A 51 -0.24 -3.77 0.16
N GLN A 52 -0.79 -2.65 -0.34
CA GLN A 52 -2.09 -2.14 0.09
C GLN A 52 -3.24 -3.11 -0.23
N LEU A 53 -3.18 -3.83 -1.35
CA LEU A 53 -4.18 -4.82 -1.71
C LEU A 53 -4.04 -6.11 -0.88
N SER A 54 -2.82 -6.54 -0.58
CA SER A 54 -2.60 -7.68 0.32
C SER A 54 -3.10 -7.42 1.74
N LEU A 55 -2.97 -6.18 2.25
CA LEU A 55 -3.53 -5.77 3.54
C LEU A 55 -5.06 -5.84 3.59
N ARG A 56 -5.71 -5.85 2.43
CA ARG A 56 -7.16 -5.98 2.28
C ARG A 56 -7.62 -7.43 2.10
N GLY A 57 -6.70 -8.40 2.17
CA GLY A 57 -6.99 -9.83 2.07
C GLY A 57 -6.92 -10.41 0.65
N ALA A 58 -6.52 -9.62 -0.35
CA ALA A 58 -6.34 -10.13 -1.71
C ALA A 58 -5.17 -11.11 -1.79
N LYS A 59 -5.32 -12.14 -2.63
CA LYS A 59 -4.19 -12.92 -3.12
C LYS A 59 -3.53 -12.15 -4.25
N ILE A 60 -2.23 -11.91 -4.15
CA ILE A 60 -1.48 -11.10 -5.11
C ILE A 60 -0.56 -12.01 -5.93
N ILE A 61 -0.57 -11.81 -7.24
CA ILE A 61 0.35 -12.45 -8.19
C ILE A 61 1.26 -11.37 -8.76
N ILE A 62 2.56 -11.51 -8.55
CA ILE A 62 3.57 -10.54 -9.01
C ILE A 62 4.08 -10.93 -10.40
N GLY A 63 3.66 -10.17 -11.41
CA GLY A 63 4.08 -10.36 -12.80
C GLY A 63 5.33 -9.56 -13.14
N CYS A 64 6.49 -10.21 -13.14
CA CYS A 64 7.78 -9.54 -13.34
C CYS A 64 8.69 -10.30 -14.32
N ARG A 65 9.59 -9.55 -14.99
CA ARG A 65 10.61 -10.13 -15.89
C ARG A 65 11.82 -10.70 -15.13
N ASP A 66 12.10 -10.15 -13.96
CA ASP A 66 13.25 -10.52 -13.11
C ASP A 66 12.71 -11.07 -11.78
N VAL A 67 12.88 -12.37 -11.59
CA VAL A 67 12.34 -13.12 -10.44
C VAL A 67 13.08 -12.78 -9.15
N ASN A 68 14.38 -12.46 -9.22
CA ASN A 68 15.16 -12.13 -8.02
C ASN A 68 14.66 -10.82 -7.40
N LYS A 69 14.38 -9.83 -8.24
CA LYS A 69 13.77 -8.56 -7.78
C LYS A 69 12.35 -8.74 -7.30
N ALA A 70 11.59 -9.65 -7.92
CA ALA A 70 10.23 -9.96 -7.48
C ALA A 70 10.24 -10.59 -6.08
N ASN A 71 11.13 -11.54 -5.83
CA ASN A 71 11.28 -12.17 -4.52
C ASN A 71 11.63 -11.15 -3.43
N GLY A 72 12.56 -10.22 -3.71
CA GLY A 72 12.86 -9.13 -2.77
C GLY A 72 11.64 -8.26 -2.45
N ALA A 73 10.81 -7.96 -3.44
CA ALA A 73 9.56 -7.25 -3.21
C ALA A 73 8.55 -8.07 -2.38
N VAL A 74 8.45 -9.38 -2.63
CA VAL A 74 7.60 -10.29 -1.83
C VAL A 74 8.05 -10.32 -0.37
N ASP A 75 9.35 -10.42 -0.12
CA ASP A 75 9.91 -10.45 1.24
C ASP A 75 9.64 -9.15 1.99
N GLU A 76 9.81 -8.00 1.33
CA GLU A 76 9.46 -6.70 1.89
C GLU A 76 7.96 -6.59 2.23
N ILE A 77 7.08 -7.10 1.36
CA ILE A 77 5.63 -7.08 1.59
C ILE A 77 5.27 -8.02 2.74
N ARG A 78 5.84 -9.23 2.79
CA ARG A 78 5.63 -10.20 3.87
C ARG A 78 6.13 -9.69 5.22
N ALA A 79 7.25 -8.97 5.24
CA ALA A 79 7.75 -8.32 6.46
C ALA A 79 6.74 -7.31 7.03
N LYS A 80 6.01 -6.60 6.16
CA LYS A 80 4.97 -5.64 6.57
C LYS A 80 3.61 -6.30 6.84
N ASN A 81 3.30 -7.39 6.14
CA ASN A 81 2.07 -8.16 6.29
C ASN A 81 2.39 -9.66 6.24
N PRO A 82 2.63 -10.30 7.40
CA PRO A 82 2.98 -11.72 7.48
C PRO A 82 1.91 -12.67 6.92
N ASN A 83 0.66 -12.22 6.86
CA ASN A 83 -0.47 -12.99 6.35
C ASN A 83 -0.71 -12.78 4.85
N ALA A 84 0.15 -12.04 4.16
CA ALA A 84 -0.01 -11.75 2.74
C ALA A 84 0.16 -13.02 1.89
N ASN A 85 -0.88 -13.33 1.10
CA ASN A 85 -0.85 -14.42 0.13
C ASN A 85 -0.28 -13.91 -1.20
N LEU A 86 1.04 -14.03 -1.38
CA LEU A 86 1.81 -13.54 -2.52
C LEU A 86 2.47 -14.70 -3.26
N ASN A 87 2.26 -14.74 -4.57
CA ASN A 87 2.86 -15.70 -5.51
C ASN A 87 3.59 -14.99 -6.65
#